data_AF-A0A3D0M6Z7-F1
#
_entry.id   AF-A0A3D0M6Z7-F1
#
_cell.length_a   1.000
_cell.length_b   1.000
_cell.length_c   1.000
_cell.angle_alpha   90.00
_cell.angle_beta   90.00
_cell.angle_gamma   90.00
#
_symmetry.space_group_name_H-M   'P 1'
#
loop_
_entity.id
_entity.type
_entity.pdbx_description
1 polymer ?
#
loop_
_entity_poly.entity_id
_entity_poly.type
_entity_poly.pdbx_seq_one_letter_code
_entity_poly.pdbx_strand_id
1 'polypeptide(L)'
;PVKASCTPSSPGTDELMIGVVPGLISPQGRLFTHPQVKGCDIAFTLPLVCTLSGFSTAAFSAVSLLRSLHLVDRILLPVDPMGMDPDKACSLLVQAGYFLFTWPMPFQQSLKDNLASDPSSYIKAQAAAVEPFVPGAGKLLSKPVNALAAEVLKVEKQLYCLIPVEFIPINKEAEVESKTGPGHPAPDSSLTDLDLYALLTPVFSLSKEDFDRRLENTAGGYGVLIQSIQEAYRNNSLKDLCRKAQKDLELRLFLLRLIAGISRGNSFICGLSTWTPYAKAAALTASGQKQLPHIQEASWTTLLTRTEDGWDKMNLLDDSVKMILEKDTYSSFQL
;
A
#
# COMPACT_ATOMS: atom_id res chain seq x y z
N PRO A 1 -3.28 5.74 0.05
CA PRO A 1 -4.61 5.35 -0.49
C PRO A 1 -4.71 5.79 -1.95
N VAL A 2 -5.34 4.98 -2.79
CA VAL A 2 -5.63 5.33 -4.18
C VAL A 2 -7.13 5.57 -4.26
N LYS A 3 -7.54 6.71 -4.79
CA LYS A 3 -8.95 6.99 -5.06
C LYS A 3 -9.22 6.79 -6.55
N ALA A 4 -10.43 6.42 -6.87
CA ALA A 4 -10.88 6.26 -8.22
C ALA A 4 -12.35 6.65 -8.29
N SER A 5 -12.82 6.96 -9.49
CA SER A 5 -14.23 7.22 -9.70
C SER A 5 -14.82 6.39 -10.82
N CYS A 6 -16.11 6.14 -10.71
CA CYS A 6 -16.90 5.47 -11.72
C CYS A 6 -18.27 6.10 -11.90
N THR A 7 -18.70 6.16 -13.14
CA THR A 7 -20.01 6.64 -13.54
C THR A 7 -20.94 5.43 -13.53
N PRO A 8 -22.01 5.41 -12.72
CA PRO A 8 -22.88 4.26 -12.69
C PRO A 8 -23.62 4.12 -14.02
N SER A 9 -23.92 2.88 -14.42
CA SER A 9 -24.63 2.55 -15.67
C SER A 9 -26.10 3.02 -15.71
N SER A 10 -26.64 3.49 -14.58
CA SER A 10 -28.03 3.95 -14.48
C SER A 10 -28.14 5.47 -14.63
N PRO A 11 -29.04 6.00 -15.48
CA PRO A 11 -29.24 7.44 -15.60
C PRO A 11 -29.77 8.04 -14.29
N GLY A 12 -29.09 9.08 -13.78
CA GLY A 12 -29.50 9.84 -12.60
C GLY A 12 -28.83 9.46 -11.28
N THR A 13 -27.82 8.58 -11.29
CA THR A 13 -26.99 8.29 -10.11
C THR A 13 -25.69 9.07 -10.15
N ASP A 14 -25.37 9.72 -9.02
CA ASP A 14 -24.13 10.49 -8.82
C ASP A 14 -22.87 9.63 -9.04
N GLU A 15 -21.77 10.29 -9.42
CA GLU A 15 -20.44 9.69 -9.57
C GLU A 15 -20.05 8.93 -8.29
N LEU A 16 -19.69 7.65 -8.43
CA LEU A 16 -19.34 6.79 -7.32
C LEU A 16 -17.83 6.89 -7.05
N MET A 17 -17.48 7.23 -5.81
CA MET A 17 -16.09 7.37 -5.39
C MET A 17 -15.59 6.10 -4.70
N ILE A 18 -14.57 5.48 -5.27
CA ILE A 18 -13.95 4.25 -4.75
C ILE A 18 -12.62 4.60 -4.08
N GLY A 19 -12.41 4.11 -2.86
CA GLY A 19 -11.14 4.19 -2.14
C GLY A 19 -10.50 2.82 -2.01
N VAL A 20 -9.18 2.73 -2.18
CA VAL A 20 -8.39 1.53 -1.89
C VAL A 20 -7.47 1.81 -0.71
N VAL A 21 -7.54 0.94 0.30
CA VAL A 21 -6.82 1.09 1.56
C VAL A 21 -6.00 -0.14 1.94
N PRO A 22 -4.93 0.04 2.74
CA PRO A 22 -4.18 -1.05 3.34
C PRO A 22 -5.05 -2.04 4.13
N GLY A 23 -4.75 -3.33 4.07
CA GLY A 23 -5.44 -4.39 4.83
C GLY A 23 -5.19 -4.39 6.35
N LEU A 24 -4.43 -3.42 6.87
CA LEU A 24 -4.08 -3.26 8.29
C LEU A 24 -5.03 -2.34 9.06
N ILE A 25 -6.05 -1.79 8.40
CA ILE A 25 -7.02 -0.90 9.06
C ILE A 25 -8.09 -1.78 9.71
N SER A 26 -8.29 -1.62 11.02
CA SER A 26 -9.06 -2.57 11.84
C SER A 26 -10.49 -2.80 11.32
N PRO A 27 -11.08 -3.98 11.56
CA PRO A 27 -12.33 -4.38 10.89
C PRO A 27 -13.60 -3.68 11.39
N GLN A 28 -13.57 -2.77 12.37
CA GLN A 28 -14.80 -2.28 13.01
C GLN A 28 -14.80 -0.76 13.24
N GLY A 29 -15.73 -0.08 12.55
CA GLY A 29 -16.32 1.19 12.97
C GLY A 29 -15.58 2.50 12.65
N ARG A 30 -14.31 2.47 12.21
CA ARG A 30 -13.52 3.70 11.97
C ARG A 30 -13.03 3.93 10.54
N LEU A 31 -13.45 3.12 9.56
CA LEU A 31 -13.01 3.34 8.18
C LEU A 31 -13.56 4.65 7.61
N PHE A 32 -14.83 5.02 7.82
CA PHE A 32 -15.37 6.28 7.27
C PHE A 32 -14.86 7.57 7.90
N THR A 33 -14.32 7.49 9.12
CA THR A 33 -13.61 8.60 9.75
C THR A 33 -12.12 8.60 9.41
N HIS A 34 -11.61 7.53 8.77
CA HIS A 34 -10.25 7.47 8.31
C HIS A 34 -10.06 8.48 7.16
N PRO A 35 -9.11 9.43 7.28
CA PRO A 35 -8.90 10.50 6.29
C PRO A 35 -8.75 9.98 4.86
N GLN A 36 -8.25 8.74 4.72
CA GLN A 36 -7.95 8.12 3.44
C GLN A 36 -9.17 7.67 2.62
N VAL A 37 -10.34 7.45 3.25
CA VAL A 37 -11.58 7.07 2.54
C VAL A 37 -12.73 8.04 2.81
N LYS A 38 -12.43 9.17 3.47
CA LYS A 38 -13.38 10.28 3.58
C LYS A 38 -13.76 10.75 2.17
N GLY A 39 -15.06 10.79 1.90
CA GLY A 39 -15.63 11.13 0.58
C GLY A 39 -15.64 9.98 -0.42
N CYS A 40 -15.34 8.74 -0.01
CA CYS A 40 -15.56 7.55 -0.82
C CYS A 40 -16.90 6.90 -0.46
N ASP A 41 -17.60 6.40 -1.47
CA ASP A 41 -18.82 5.60 -1.31
C ASP A 41 -18.53 4.14 -0.96
N ILE A 42 -17.39 3.63 -1.44
CA ILE A 42 -16.92 2.27 -1.18
C ILE A 42 -15.43 2.31 -0.87
N ALA A 43 -15.01 1.61 0.17
CA ALA A 43 -13.62 1.36 0.49
C ALA A 43 -13.29 -0.12 0.33
N PHE A 44 -12.33 -0.44 -0.54
CA PHE A 44 -11.77 -1.78 -0.68
C PHE A 44 -10.45 -1.91 0.09
N THR A 45 -10.28 -3.01 0.81
CA THR A 45 -9.00 -3.36 1.43
C THR A 45 -8.14 -4.17 0.48
N LEU A 46 -6.85 -3.81 0.41
CA LEU A 46 -5.83 -4.66 -0.18
C LEU A 46 -5.56 -5.88 0.72
N PRO A 47 -5.20 -7.03 0.13
CA PRO A 47 -4.70 -8.13 0.91
C PRO A 47 -3.54 -7.73 1.83
N LEU A 48 -3.49 -8.30 3.02
CA LEU A 48 -2.47 -7.99 4.03
C LEU A 48 -1.07 -8.30 3.48
N VAL A 49 -0.92 -9.41 2.76
CA VAL A 49 0.36 -9.81 2.16
C VAL A 49 0.85 -8.76 1.15
N CYS A 50 -0.03 -8.21 0.32
CA CYS A 50 0.30 -7.14 -0.62
C CYS A 50 0.72 -5.86 0.10
N THR A 51 -0.03 -5.51 1.15
CA THR A 51 0.22 -4.33 1.98
C THR A 51 1.60 -4.40 2.67
N LEU A 52 1.95 -5.57 3.20
CA LEU A 52 3.17 -5.78 3.98
C LEU A 52 4.42 -6.14 3.16
N SER A 53 4.27 -6.39 1.86
CA SER A 53 5.40 -6.75 0.98
C SER A 53 6.22 -5.53 0.54
N GLY A 54 5.70 -4.32 0.71
CA GLY A 54 6.38 -3.07 0.38
C GLY A 54 5.53 -2.17 -0.49
N PHE A 55 6.02 -0.94 -0.65
CA PHE A 55 5.28 0.13 -1.31
C PHE A 55 4.92 -0.16 -2.77
N SER A 56 5.88 -0.67 -3.55
CA SER A 56 5.66 -1.05 -4.95
C SER A 56 4.59 -2.13 -5.10
N THR A 57 4.62 -3.16 -4.25
CA THR A 57 3.61 -4.24 -4.28
C THR A 57 2.24 -3.72 -3.89
N ALA A 58 2.15 -2.85 -2.88
CA ALA A 58 0.87 -2.25 -2.48
C ALA A 58 0.27 -1.38 -3.59
N ALA A 59 1.08 -0.54 -4.25
CA ALA A 59 0.65 0.26 -5.40
C ALA A 59 0.20 -0.64 -6.56
N PHE A 60 0.97 -1.70 -6.83
CA PHE A 60 0.66 -2.71 -7.84
C PHE A 60 -0.72 -3.33 -7.60
N SER A 61 -0.96 -3.83 -6.40
CA SER A 61 -2.23 -4.44 -6.01
C SER A 61 -3.38 -3.43 -6.02
N ALA A 62 -3.15 -2.16 -5.67
CA ALA A 62 -4.20 -1.13 -5.73
C ALA A 62 -4.69 -0.89 -7.17
N VAL A 63 -3.78 -0.67 -8.11
CA VAL A 63 -4.15 -0.46 -9.51
C VAL A 63 -4.74 -1.73 -10.12
N SER A 64 -4.18 -2.90 -9.79
CA SER A 64 -4.70 -4.18 -10.25
C SER A 64 -6.11 -4.46 -9.75
N LEU A 65 -6.41 -4.12 -8.48
CA LEU A 65 -7.77 -4.20 -7.93
C LEU A 65 -8.71 -3.28 -8.72
N LEU A 66 -8.37 -1.99 -8.85
CA LEU A 66 -9.21 -1.01 -9.54
C LEU A 66 -9.49 -1.42 -10.99
N ARG A 67 -8.47 -1.89 -11.71
CA ARG A 67 -8.62 -2.45 -13.05
C ARG A 67 -9.55 -3.65 -13.08
N SER A 68 -9.45 -4.54 -12.09
CA SER A 68 -10.27 -5.77 -12.01
C SER A 68 -11.74 -5.48 -11.68
N LEU A 69 -12.08 -4.30 -11.18
CA LEU A 69 -13.48 -3.91 -10.99
C LEU A 69 -14.20 -3.64 -12.32
N HIS A 70 -13.46 -3.37 -13.41
CA HIS A 70 -13.97 -3.15 -14.76
C HIS A 70 -15.11 -2.10 -14.87
N LEU A 71 -15.12 -1.15 -13.94
CA LEU A 71 -16.08 -0.04 -13.89
C LEU A 71 -15.42 1.31 -13.63
N VAL A 72 -14.12 1.30 -13.35
CA VAL A 72 -13.38 2.52 -12.98
C VAL A 72 -13.09 3.33 -14.23
N ASP A 73 -13.57 4.57 -14.25
CA ASP A 73 -13.36 5.49 -15.36
C ASP A 73 -12.03 6.25 -15.24
N ARG A 74 -11.61 6.57 -14.02
CA ARG A 74 -10.35 7.31 -13.75
C ARG A 74 -9.77 7.01 -12.37
N ILE A 75 -8.45 7.06 -12.28
CA ILE A 75 -7.69 7.00 -11.02
C ILE A 75 -7.33 8.42 -10.62
N LEU A 76 -7.64 8.79 -9.38
CA LEU A 76 -7.42 10.12 -8.83
C LEU A 76 -6.24 10.09 -7.84
N LEU A 77 -5.17 10.82 -8.17
CA LEU A 77 -3.95 10.86 -7.36
C LEU A 77 -3.69 12.27 -6.81
N PRO A 78 -3.55 12.44 -5.50
CA PRO A 78 -3.14 13.71 -4.94
C PRO A 78 -1.69 14.05 -5.34
N VAL A 79 -1.40 15.33 -5.57
CA VAL A 79 -0.04 15.83 -5.87
C VAL A 79 0.25 17.07 -5.02
N ASP A 80 1.40 17.11 -4.37
CA ASP A 80 1.96 18.34 -3.78
C ASP A 80 2.76 19.05 -4.89
N PRO A 81 2.28 20.17 -5.45
CA PRO A 81 2.98 20.89 -6.51
C PRO A 81 4.26 21.59 -6.02
N MET A 82 4.51 21.63 -4.71
CA MET A 82 5.73 22.19 -4.11
C MET A 82 6.04 23.64 -4.51
N GLY A 83 5.00 24.44 -4.75
CA GLY A 83 5.10 25.84 -5.19
C GLY A 83 5.42 26.01 -6.69
N MET A 84 5.39 24.92 -7.46
CA MET A 84 5.38 24.97 -8.92
C MET A 84 3.95 25.19 -9.42
N ASP A 85 3.83 25.62 -10.67
CA ASP A 85 2.58 25.53 -11.41
C ASP A 85 2.04 24.07 -11.38
N PRO A 86 0.74 23.86 -11.04
CA PRO A 86 0.18 22.52 -10.90
C PRO A 86 0.31 21.65 -12.16
N ASP A 87 0.04 22.21 -13.33
CA ASP A 87 0.10 21.46 -14.59
C ASP A 87 1.54 21.04 -14.90
N LYS A 88 2.50 21.94 -14.64
CA LYS A 88 3.93 21.62 -14.73
C LYS A 88 4.34 20.51 -13.76
N ALA A 89 3.87 20.56 -12.50
CA ALA A 89 4.18 19.52 -11.51
C ALA A 89 3.62 18.16 -11.94
N CYS A 90 2.38 18.13 -12.43
CA CYS A 90 1.72 16.93 -12.94
C CYS A 90 2.47 16.35 -14.15
N SER A 91 2.79 17.17 -15.15
CA SER A 91 3.57 16.75 -16.32
C SER A 91 4.93 16.19 -15.93
N LEU A 92 5.63 16.82 -14.98
CA LEU A 92 6.94 16.36 -14.53
C LEU A 92 6.83 15.02 -13.79
N LEU A 93 5.77 14.81 -13.03
CA LEU A 93 5.51 13.57 -12.33
C LEU A 93 5.20 12.41 -13.28
N VAL A 94 4.45 12.66 -14.37
CA VAL A 94 4.24 11.70 -15.46
C VAL A 94 5.56 11.28 -16.09
N GLN A 95 6.41 12.25 -16.43
CA GLN A 95 7.74 11.97 -16.99
C GLN A 95 8.60 11.15 -16.03
N ALA A 96 8.61 11.50 -14.74
CA ALA A 96 9.35 10.77 -13.72
C ALA A 96 8.84 9.33 -13.54
N GLY A 97 7.52 9.14 -13.45
CA GLY A 97 6.91 7.80 -13.32
C GLY A 97 7.24 6.90 -14.52
N TYR A 98 7.18 7.44 -15.73
CA TYR A 98 7.49 6.68 -16.95
C TYR A 98 8.99 6.41 -17.11
N PHE A 99 9.84 7.33 -16.68
CA PHE A 99 11.28 7.09 -16.59
C PHE A 99 11.61 5.98 -15.58
N LEU A 100 10.97 6.00 -14.41
CA LEU A 100 11.11 4.94 -13.40
C LEU A 100 10.55 3.60 -13.88
N PHE A 101 9.62 3.59 -14.84
CA PHE A 101 9.17 2.37 -15.49
C PHE A 101 10.22 1.79 -16.45
N THR A 102 10.88 2.63 -17.27
CA THR A 102 11.89 2.13 -18.23
C THR A 102 13.17 1.62 -17.56
N TRP A 103 13.44 2.07 -16.33
CA TRP A 103 14.49 1.56 -15.43
C TRP A 103 15.88 1.42 -16.09
N PRO A 104 16.42 2.49 -16.71
CA PRO A 104 17.62 2.39 -17.53
C PRO A 104 18.89 2.13 -16.71
N MET A 105 19.87 1.44 -17.29
CA MET A 105 21.12 1.05 -16.60
C MET A 105 21.89 2.22 -15.94
N PRO A 106 22.03 3.40 -16.58
CA PRO A 106 22.70 4.54 -15.93
C PRO A 106 22.01 5.01 -14.65
N PHE A 107 20.68 4.96 -14.61
CA PHE A 107 19.91 5.27 -13.42
C PHE A 107 20.13 4.22 -12.32
N GLN A 108 20.17 2.94 -12.66
CA GLN A 108 20.44 1.87 -11.68
C GLN A 108 21.80 2.05 -10.99
N GLN A 109 22.82 2.46 -11.76
CA GLN A 109 24.12 2.76 -11.21
C GLN A 109 24.07 3.98 -10.28
N SER A 110 23.43 5.07 -10.71
CA SER A 110 23.26 6.27 -9.88
C SER A 110 22.48 5.98 -8.58
N LEU A 111 21.42 5.16 -8.65
CA LEU A 111 20.67 4.71 -7.47
C LEU A 111 21.56 3.90 -6.53
N LYS A 112 22.38 3.00 -7.05
CA LYS A 112 23.31 2.19 -6.25
C LYS A 112 24.33 3.08 -5.52
N ASP A 113 24.87 4.10 -6.18
CA ASP A 113 25.84 5.02 -5.61
C ASP A 113 25.19 5.91 -4.53
N ASN A 114 23.94 6.35 -4.75
CA ASN A 114 23.17 7.09 -3.76
C ASN A 114 22.80 6.24 -2.54
N LEU A 115 22.44 4.95 -2.73
CA LEU A 115 22.18 4.03 -1.63
C LEU A 115 23.45 3.68 -0.85
N ALA A 116 24.61 3.65 -1.50
CA ALA A 116 25.89 3.44 -0.83
C ALA A 116 26.29 4.64 0.06
N SER A 117 25.90 5.86 -0.32
CA SER A 117 26.21 7.09 0.42
C SER A 117 25.19 7.43 1.51
N ASP A 118 23.89 7.19 1.28
CA ASP A 118 22.84 7.30 2.28
C ASP A 118 21.88 6.08 2.21
N PRO A 119 22.20 5.00 2.92
CA PRO A 119 21.36 3.80 2.94
C PRO A 119 20.06 3.99 3.73
N SER A 120 19.85 5.15 4.38
CA SER A 120 18.75 5.34 5.32
C SER A 120 17.38 5.52 4.64
N SER A 121 17.34 5.85 3.33
CA SER A 121 16.07 6.04 2.63
C SER A 121 16.17 5.77 1.13
N TYR A 122 15.53 4.67 0.72
CA TYR A 122 15.38 4.34 -0.70
C TYR A 122 14.67 5.44 -1.51
N ILE A 123 13.61 6.05 -0.96
CA ILE A 123 12.85 7.12 -1.63
C ILE A 123 13.74 8.33 -1.89
N LYS A 124 14.58 8.73 -0.92
CA LYS A 124 15.52 9.85 -1.12
C LYS A 124 16.59 9.51 -2.14
N ALA A 125 17.17 8.31 -2.05
CA ALA A 125 18.18 7.85 -3.00
C ALA A 125 17.64 7.76 -4.44
N GLN A 126 16.40 7.27 -4.60
CA GLN A 126 15.68 7.24 -5.87
C GLN A 126 15.40 8.64 -6.39
N ALA A 127 14.86 9.53 -5.56
CA ALA A 127 14.60 10.92 -5.94
C ALA A 127 15.88 11.63 -6.42
N ALA A 128 16.99 11.47 -5.69
CA ALA A 128 18.29 12.02 -6.08
C ALA A 128 18.83 11.39 -7.38
N ALA A 129 18.61 10.08 -7.60
CA ALA A 129 19.07 9.39 -8.80
C ALA A 129 18.26 9.75 -10.05
N VAL A 130 17.00 10.19 -9.90
CA VAL A 130 16.16 10.64 -11.02
C VAL A 130 16.54 12.03 -11.52
N GLU A 131 16.99 12.92 -10.63
CA GLU A 131 17.23 14.35 -10.94
C GLU A 131 18.12 14.60 -12.18
N PRO A 132 19.23 13.86 -12.42
CA PRO A 132 20.05 14.06 -13.62
C PRO A 132 19.35 13.70 -14.95
N PHE A 133 18.32 12.86 -14.89
CA PHE A 133 17.61 12.34 -16.07
C PHE A 133 16.27 13.05 -16.30
N VAL A 134 15.59 13.44 -15.23
CA VAL A 134 14.35 14.22 -15.26
C VAL A 134 14.51 15.42 -14.32
N PRO A 135 15.10 16.53 -14.81
CA PRO A 135 15.41 17.69 -13.97
C PRO A 135 14.17 18.27 -13.26
N GLY A 136 14.30 18.50 -11.95
CA GLY A 136 13.24 18.97 -11.06
C GLY A 136 12.38 17.85 -10.45
N ALA A 137 12.40 16.63 -10.99
CA ALA A 137 11.60 15.54 -10.47
C ALA A 137 12.10 15.03 -9.12
N GLY A 138 13.39 15.13 -8.81
CA GLY A 138 13.94 14.70 -7.52
C GLY A 138 13.34 15.49 -6.36
N LYS A 139 13.13 16.80 -6.54
CA LYS A 139 12.42 17.62 -5.55
C LYS A 139 10.98 17.14 -5.36
N LEU A 140 10.23 16.91 -6.45
CA LEU A 140 8.85 16.41 -6.36
C LEU A 140 8.78 15.03 -5.68
N LEU A 141 9.61 14.07 -6.10
CA LEU A 141 9.65 12.70 -5.58
C LEU A 141 10.12 12.61 -4.11
N SER A 142 10.77 13.66 -3.59
CA SER A 142 11.10 13.72 -2.16
C SER A 142 9.87 13.77 -1.25
N LYS A 143 8.69 14.11 -1.80
CA LYS A 143 7.41 14.09 -1.09
C LYS A 143 6.78 12.70 -1.16
N PRO A 144 6.39 12.08 -0.02
CA PRO A 144 5.76 10.76 -0.02
C PRO A 144 4.52 10.64 -0.91
N VAL A 145 3.70 11.70 -0.97
CA VAL A 145 2.48 11.72 -1.80
C VAL A 145 2.80 11.66 -3.30
N ASN A 146 3.83 12.37 -3.74
CA ASN A 146 4.26 12.38 -5.14
C ASN A 146 5.00 11.07 -5.49
N ALA A 147 5.81 10.53 -4.56
CA ALA A 147 6.45 9.23 -4.73
C ALA A 147 5.40 8.11 -4.94
N LEU A 148 4.28 8.16 -4.21
CA LEU A 148 3.15 7.24 -4.40
C LEU A 148 2.53 7.40 -5.79
N ALA A 149 2.29 8.63 -6.21
CA ALA A 149 1.72 8.89 -7.51
C ALA A 149 2.64 8.42 -8.66
N ALA A 150 3.95 8.60 -8.53
CA ALA A 150 4.93 8.07 -9.49
C ALA A 150 4.96 6.53 -9.53
N GLU A 151 4.83 5.87 -8.38
CA GLU A 151 4.75 4.40 -8.34
C GLU A 151 3.45 3.89 -8.99
N VAL A 152 2.32 4.58 -8.79
CA VAL A 152 1.06 4.25 -9.48
C VAL A 152 1.20 4.40 -11.01
N LEU A 153 1.86 5.46 -11.49
CA LEU A 153 2.13 5.64 -12.93
C LEU A 153 3.02 4.53 -13.50
N LYS A 154 4.04 4.12 -12.76
CA LYS A 154 4.89 2.98 -13.15
C LYS A 154 4.06 1.70 -13.26
N VAL A 155 3.20 1.44 -12.28
CA VAL A 155 2.30 0.28 -12.26
C VAL A 155 1.28 0.33 -13.40
N GLU A 156 0.73 1.50 -13.72
CA GLU A 156 -0.16 1.71 -14.88
C GLU A 156 0.47 1.17 -16.15
N LYS A 157 1.75 1.50 -16.39
CA LYS A 157 2.51 0.97 -17.53
C LYS A 157 2.82 -0.51 -17.43
N GLN A 158 3.20 -1.00 -16.26
CA GLN A 158 3.47 -2.44 -16.06
C GLN A 158 2.24 -3.30 -16.34
N LEU A 159 1.06 -2.81 -15.97
CA LEU A 159 -0.21 -3.53 -16.14
C LEU A 159 -0.85 -3.32 -17.52
N TYR A 160 -0.34 -2.41 -18.35
CA TYR A 160 -1.07 -1.91 -19.52
C TYR A 160 -2.49 -1.45 -19.14
N CYS A 161 -2.60 -0.75 -18.00
CA CYS A 161 -3.87 -0.27 -17.50
C CYS A 161 -4.36 0.88 -18.38
N LEU A 162 -5.57 0.74 -18.93
CA LEU A 162 -6.17 1.77 -19.80
C LEU A 162 -6.98 2.83 -19.02
N ILE A 163 -7.07 2.68 -17.69
CA ILE A 163 -7.76 3.66 -16.86
C ILE A 163 -6.91 4.92 -16.78
N PRO A 164 -7.42 6.09 -17.24
CA PRO A 164 -6.70 7.34 -17.16
C PRO A 164 -6.38 7.72 -15.71
N VAL A 165 -5.21 8.32 -15.51
CA VAL A 165 -4.76 8.86 -14.23
C VAL A 165 -4.90 10.38 -14.26
N GLU A 166 -5.65 10.92 -13.32
CA GLU A 166 -5.83 12.35 -13.11
C GLU A 166 -5.22 12.78 -11.77
N PHE A 167 -4.60 13.96 -11.77
CA PHE A 167 -3.97 14.52 -10.58
C PHE A 167 -4.86 15.55 -9.91
N ILE A 168 -4.90 15.50 -8.58
CA ILE A 168 -5.60 16.46 -7.75
C ILE A 168 -4.55 17.26 -6.97
N PRO A 169 -4.27 18.52 -7.35
CA PRO A 169 -3.34 19.36 -6.62
C PRO A 169 -3.80 19.57 -5.17
N ILE A 170 -2.91 19.33 -4.22
CA ILE A 170 -3.16 19.64 -2.81
C ILE A 170 -2.90 21.14 -2.61
N ASN A 171 -3.97 21.91 -2.42
CA ASN A 171 -3.87 23.32 -2.06
C ASN A 171 -3.46 23.46 -0.59
N LYS A 172 -2.30 24.09 -0.33
CA LYS A 172 -1.77 24.32 1.03
C LYS A 172 -2.67 25.20 1.90
N GLU A 173 -3.58 25.96 1.32
CA GLU A 173 -4.53 26.82 2.05
C GLU A 173 -5.56 25.99 2.85
N ALA A 174 -5.91 24.78 2.38
CA ALA A 174 -6.75 23.85 3.13
C ALA A 174 -6.02 23.17 4.32
N GLU A 175 -4.68 23.16 4.32
CA GLU A 175 -3.91 22.67 5.47
C GLU A 175 -3.99 23.63 6.67
N VAL A 176 -4.26 24.92 6.46
CA VAL A 176 -4.34 25.91 7.54
C VAL A 176 -5.63 25.75 8.37
N GLU A 177 -6.75 25.42 7.74
CA GLU A 177 -8.00 25.10 8.47
C GLU A 177 -7.91 23.77 9.22
N SER A 178 -7.07 22.84 8.76
CA SER A 178 -6.83 21.55 9.45
C SER A 178 -5.93 21.63 10.69
N LYS A 179 -5.26 22.77 10.92
CA LYS A 179 -4.37 22.98 12.08
C LYS A 179 -5.08 23.41 13.36
N THR A 180 -6.39 23.70 13.30
CA THR A 180 -7.20 24.03 14.48
C THR A 180 -8.15 22.90 14.93
N GLY A 181 -8.17 21.76 14.21
CA GLY A 181 -8.80 20.51 14.62
C GLY A 181 -7.76 19.40 14.85
N PRO A 182 -8.11 18.27 15.50
CA PRO A 182 -7.15 17.20 15.79
C PRO A 182 -6.52 16.71 14.47
N GLY A 183 -5.19 16.77 14.43
CA GLY A 183 -4.39 16.87 13.22
C GLY A 183 -4.72 15.89 12.10
N HIS A 184 -4.65 16.38 10.87
CA HIS A 184 -4.53 15.53 9.69
C HIS A 184 -3.28 14.66 9.84
N PRO A 185 -3.43 13.34 10.00
CA PRO A 185 -2.29 12.51 10.24
C PRO A 185 -1.74 12.07 8.88
N ALA A 186 -0.41 12.08 8.76
CA ALA A 186 0.30 11.68 7.55
C ALA A 186 -0.16 10.29 7.06
N PRO A 187 0.02 9.92 5.78
CA PRO A 187 -0.35 8.61 5.26
C PRO A 187 0.20 7.40 6.05
N ASP A 188 1.18 7.62 6.93
CA ASP A 188 1.82 6.63 7.81
C ASP A 188 1.14 6.45 9.18
N SER A 189 0.15 7.25 9.56
CA SER A 189 -0.29 7.33 10.95
C SER A 189 -1.00 6.09 11.48
N SER A 190 -1.71 5.36 10.63
CA SER A 190 -2.41 4.14 11.05
C SER A 190 -1.43 3.01 11.43
N LEU A 191 -0.20 3.03 10.87
CA LEU A 191 0.85 2.07 11.19
C LEU A 191 1.74 2.52 12.35
N THR A 192 1.73 3.81 12.73
CA THR A 192 2.49 4.31 13.90
C THR A 192 1.76 4.10 15.22
N ASP A 193 0.44 3.92 15.17
CA ASP A 193 -0.40 3.76 16.36
C ASP A 193 -0.48 2.31 16.88
N LEU A 194 0.10 1.34 16.15
CA LEU A 194 0.19 -0.06 16.57
C LEU A 194 1.18 -0.22 17.72
N ASP A 195 0.76 -0.88 18.79
CA ASP A 195 1.68 -1.31 19.87
C ASP A 195 2.50 -2.52 19.41
N LEU A 196 3.53 -2.24 18.61
CA LEU A 196 4.47 -3.24 18.10
C LEU A 196 5.12 -4.05 19.23
N TYR A 197 5.31 -3.45 20.41
CA TYR A 197 5.90 -4.17 21.53
C TYR A 197 4.96 -5.30 21.99
N ALA A 198 3.70 -4.98 22.28
CA ALA A 198 2.70 -5.96 22.68
C ALA A 198 2.52 -7.06 21.62
N LEU A 199 2.49 -6.69 20.33
CA LEU A 199 2.30 -7.62 19.23
C LEU A 199 3.52 -8.54 19.00
N LEU A 200 4.74 -8.07 19.27
CA LEU A 200 5.97 -8.85 19.10
C LEU A 200 6.31 -9.68 20.33
N THR A 201 5.84 -9.34 21.53
CA THR A 201 6.14 -10.09 22.76
C THR A 201 5.86 -11.59 22.63
N PRO A 202 4.72 -12.06 22.08
CA PRO A 202 4.48 -13.49 21.89
C PRO A 202 5.48 -14.14 20.91
N VAL A 203 5.88 -13.42 19.86
CA VAL A 203 6.86 -13.91 18.87
C VAL A 203 8.25 -14.01 19.49
N PHE A 204 8.64 -13.03 20.31
CA PHE A 204 9.92 -13.01 21.03
C PHE A 204 9.96 -13.93 22.25
N SER A 205 8.83 -14.55 22.61
CA SER A 205 8.75 -15.54 23.70
C SER A 205 8.82 -16.99 23.19
N LEU A 206 8.96 -17.18 21.88
CA LEU A 206 9.15 -18.50 21.27
C LEU A 206 10.47 -19.14 21.72
N SER A 207 10.61 -20.46 21.54
CA SER A 207 11.93 -21.10 21.65
C SER A 207 12.88 -20.50 20.60
N LYS A 208 14.20 -20.59 20.84
CA LYS A 208 15.19 -20.08 19.88
C LYS A 208 15.02 -20.76 18.52
N GLU A 209 14.82 -22.07 18.50
CA GLU A 209 14.61 -22.86 17.30
C GLU A 209 13.35 -22.40 16.54
N ASP A 210 12.25 -22.15 17.25
CA ASP A 210 11.00 -21.69 16.64
C ASP A 210 11.09 -20.26 16.13
N PHE A 211 11.77 -19.39 16.88
CA PHE A 211 12.01 -18.00 16.48
C PHE A 211 12.87 -17.93 15.22
N ASP A 212 14.02 -18.61 15.20
CA ASP A 212 14.93 -18.63 14.05
C ASP A 212 14.22 -19.20 12.82
N ARG A 213 13.49 -20.32 12.97
CA ARG A 213 12.68 -20.91 11.89
C ARG A 213 11.62 -19.94 11.35
N ARG A 214 10.91 -19.23 12.22
CA ARG A 214 9.89 -18.25 11.82
C ARG A 214 10.52 -17.06 11.10
N LEU A 215 11.66 -16.59 11.58
CA LEU A 215 12.41 -15.49 10.98
C LEU A 215 12.94 -15.84 9.59
N GLU A 216 13.54 -17.03 9.43
CA GLU A 216 14.02 -17.55 8.15
C GLU A 216 12.88 -17.74 7.15
N ASN A 217 11.74 -18.29 7.59
CA ASN A 217 10.57 -18.46 6.73
C ASN A 217 9.99 -17.11 6.26
N THR A 218 10.12 -16.05 7.06
CA THR A 218 9.70 -14.69 6.71
C THR A 218 10.72 -14.01 5.78
N ALA A 219 11.99 -14.41 5.85
CA ALA A 219 13.10 -13.74 5.19
C ALA A 219 13.13 -13.91 3.66
N GLY A 220 12.97 -12.81 2.92
CA GLY A 220 13.06 -12.73 1.46
C GLY A 220 14.33 -12.06 0.92
N GLY A 221 15.51 -12.25 1.53
CA GLY A 221 16.76 -11.60 1.09
C GLY A 221 17.25 -10.43 1.96
N TYR A 222 16.63 -10.24 3.12
CA TYR A 222 16.95 -9.16 4.07
C TYR A 222 18.05 -9.55 5.08
N GLY A 223 19.19 -10.07 4.62
CA GLY A 223 20.24 -10.64 5.48
C GLY A 223 20.67 -9.75 6.66
N VAL A 224 20.88 -8.46 6.41
CA VAL A 224 21.30 -7.48 7.43
C VAL A 224 20.21 -7.22 8.48
N LEU A 225 18.93 -7.14 8.05
CA LEU A 225 17.80 -6.96 8.97
C LEU A 225 17.58 -8.20 9.84
N ILE A 226 17.75 -9.40 9.28
CA ILE A 226 17.67 -10.66 10.02
C ILE A 226 18.69 -10.68 11.15
N GLN A 227 19.95 -10.34 10.86
CA GLN A 227 21.00 -10.27 11.88
C GLN A 227 20.64 -9.28 12.98
N SER A 228 20.18 -8.07 12.63
CA SER A 228 19.75 -7.07 13.61
C SER A 228 18.59 -7.55 14.49
N ILE A 229 17.66 -8.33 13.95
CA ILE A 229 16.52 -8.89 14.69
C ILE A 229 16.97 -10.05 15.60
N GLN A 230 17.85 -10.92 15.12
CA GLN A 230 18.44 -12.00 15.92
C GLN A 230 19.27 -11.47 17.09
N GLU A 231 20.05 -10.41 16.87
CA GLU A 231 20.76 -9.71 17.93
C GLU A 231 19.80 -9.13 18.96
N ALA A 232 18.72 -8.49 18.50
CA ALA A 232 17.71 -7.94 19.40
C ALA A 232 17.02 -9.03 20.24
N TYR A 233 16.76 -10.19 19.65
CA TYR A 233 16.23 -11.36 20.34
C TYR A 233 17.22 -11.89 21.39
N ARG A 234 18.49 -12.12 21.02
CA ARG A 234 19.53 -12.61 21.93
C ARG A 234 19.80 -11.67 23.11
N ASN A 235 19.72 -10.36 22.87
CA ASN A 235 20.01 -9.34 23.87
C ASN A 235 18.77 -8.90 24.66
N ASN A 236 17.59 -9.51 24.43
CA ASN A 236 16.31 -9.09 25.03
C ASN A 236 15.99 -7.59 24.80
N SER A 237 16.39 -7.03 23.66
CA SER A 237 16.25 -5.60 23.35
C SER A 237 15.07 -5.28 22.44
N LEU A 238 13.96 -6.01 22.59
CA LEU A 238 12.73 -5.81 21.80
C LEU A 238 12.24 -4.35 21.82
N LYS A 239 12.35 -3.65 22.95
CA LYS A 239 11.96 -2.23 23.05
C LYS A 239 12.77 -1.33 22.12
N ASP A 240 14.07 -1.59 21.97
CA ASP A 240 14.93 -0.81 21.09
C ASP A 240 14.66 -1.10 19.62
N LEU A 241 14.37 -2.37 19.31
CA LEU A 241 13.93 -2.78 17.98
C LEU A 241 12.63 -2.09 17.58
N CYS A 242 11.63 -2.03 18.47
CA CYS A 242 10.38 -1.32 18.24
C CYS A 242 10.60 0.19 18.02
N ARG A 243 11.47 0.84 18.80
CA ARG A 243 11.84 2.26 18.62
C ARG A 243 12.50 2.51 17.26
N LYS A 244 13.33 1.58 16.78
CA LYS A 244 13.93 1.66 15.44
C LYS A 244 12.85 1.54 14.35
N ALA A 245 11.94 0.57 14.48
CA ALA A 245 10.83 0.35 13.56
C ALA A 245 9.84 1.53 13.49
N GLN A 246 9.76 2.37 14.53
CA GLN A 246 8.98 3.62 14.46
C GLN A 246 9.54 4.64 13.47
N LYS A 247 10.81 4.53 13.07
CA LYS A 247 11.46 5.44 12.10
C LYS A 247 11.77 4.77 10.77
N ASP A 248 11.88 3.45 10.77
CA ASP A 248 12.24 2.63 9.62
C ASP A 248 11.01 1.83 9.15
N LEU A 249 10.41 2.27 8.03
CA LEU A 249 9.23 1.64 7.45
C LEU A 249 9.51 0.20 7.00
N GLU A 250 10.67 -0.06 6.41
CA GLU A 250 11.02 -1.41 5.92
C GLU A 250 11.16 -2.38 7.09
N LEU A 251 11.84 -1.97 8.16
CA LEU A 251 11.90 -2.75 9.40
C LEU A 251 10.50 -2.96 9.99
N ARG A 252 9.65 -1.92 10.02
CA ARG A 252 8.28 -2.04 10.53
C ARG A 252 7.46 -3.05 9.74
N LEU A 253 7.44 -2.96 8.41
CA LEU A 253 6.74 -3.88 7.54
C LEU A 253 7.28 -5.30 7.69
N PHE A 254 8.60 -5.46 7.86
CA PHE A 254 9.20 -6.76 8.17
C PHE A 254 8.71 -7.35 9.50
N LEU A 255 8.69 -6.55 10.57
CA LEU A 255 8.20 -7.02 11.87
C LEU A 255 6.70 -7.36 11.83
N LEU A 256 5.90 -6.60 11.10
CA LEU A 256 4.48 -6.92 10.90
C LEU A 256 4.29 -8.21 10.08
N ARG A 257 5.13 -8.49 9.07
CA ARG A 257 5.13 -9.80 8.38
C ARG A 257 5.46 -10.93 9.34
N LEU A 258 6.44 -10.71 10.22
CA LEU A 258 6.82 -11.69 11.24
C LEU A 258 5.65 -11.98 12.19
N ILE A 259 4.96 -10.94 12.68
CA ILE A 259 3.74 -11.07 13.52
C ILE A 259 2.63 -11.83 12.79
N ALA A 260 2.34 -11.43 11.55
CA ALA A 260 1.29 -12.06 10.72
C ALA A 260 1.66 -13.47 10.22
N GLY A 261 2.92 -13.90 10.40
CA GLY A 261 3.40 -15.19 9.91
C GLY A 261 3.32 -15.29 8.39
N ILE A 262 3.63 -14.20 7.69
CA ILE A 262 3.69 -14.14 6.23
C ILE A 262 5.06 -14.63 5.80
N SER A 263 5.09 -15.78 5.14
CA SER A 263 6.33 -16.37 4.64
C SER A 263 6.79 -15.71 3.35
N ARG A 264 8.07 -15.93 3.00
CA ARG A 264 8.61 -15.62 1.68
C ARG A 264 7.79 -16.25 0.55
N GLY A 265 7.26 -17.46 0.75
CA GLY A 265 6.39 -18.11 -0.21
C GLY A 265 5.09 -17.34 -0.45
N ASN A 266 4.48 -16.82 0.62
CA ASN A 266 3.29 -15.96 0.51
C ASN A 266 3.60 -14.69 -0.29
N SER A 267 4.69 -13.99 0.04
CA SER A 267 5.12 -12.78 -0.68
C SER A 267 5.51 -13.07 -2.12
N PHE A 268 6.15 -14.20 -2.39
CA PHE A 268 6.54 -14.61 -3.73
C PHE A 268 5.32 -14.93 -4.60
N ILE A 269 4.35 -15.68 -4.08
CA ILE A 269 3.09 -15.94 -4.79
C ILE A 269 2.38 -14.62 -5.09
N CYS A 270 2.30 -13.69 -4.13
CA CYS A 270 1.71 -12.37 -4.37
C CYS A 270 2.51 -11.51 -5.37
N GLY A 271 3.85 -11.62 -5.35
CA GLY A 271 4.75 -10.89 -6.24
C GLY A 271 4.78 -11.45 -7.67
N LEU A 272 4.63 -12.76 -7.82
CA LEU A 272 4.43 -13.42 -9.11
C LEU A 272 3.03 -13.16 -9.67
N SER A 273 2.01 -13.16 -8.80
CA SER A 273 0.63 -13.13 -9.25
C SER A 273 0.18 -11.79 -9.76
N THR A 274 0.86 -10.67 -9.45
CA THR A 274 0.58 -9.32 -10.00
C THR A 274 -0.93 -9.04 -10.20
N TRP A 275 -1.74 -9.57 -9.29
CA TRP A 275 -3.18 -9.53 -9.39
C TRP A 275 -3.75 -9.54 -7.99
N THR A 276 -4.70 -8.65 -7.76
CA THR A 276 -5.48 -8.64 -6.54
C THR A 276 -6.55 -9.73 -6.64
N PRO A 277 -6.40 -10.83 -5.86
CA PRO A 277 -7.15 -12.07 -6.08
C PRO A 277 -8.63 -11.98 -5.72
N TYR A 278 -9.01 -10.95 -4.96
CA TYR A 278 -10.38 -10.62 -4.61
C TYR A 278 -10.47 -9.13 -4.27
N ALA A 279 -11.65 -8.55 -4.39
CA ALA A 279 -11.95 -7.22 -3.88
C ALA A 279 -12.75 -7.36 -2.58
N LYS A 280 -12.17 -6.99 -1.44
CA LYS A 280 -12.86 -7.03 -0.14
C LYS A 280 -13.37 -5.65 0.23
N ALA A 281 -14.69 -5.47 0.26
CA ALA A 281 -15.32 -4.24 0.69
C ALA A 281 -15.20 -4.13 2.22
N ALA A 282 -14.51 -3.09 2.69
CA ALA A 282 -14.29 -2.84 4.11
C ALA A 282 -15.24 -1.75 4.66
N ALA A 283 -15.73 -0.86 3.80
CA ALA A 283 -16.68 0.17 4.20
C ALA A 283 -17.59 0.55 3.02
N LEU A 284 -18.88 0.72 3.29
CA LEU A 284 -19.91 1.06 2.29
C LEU A 284 -20.84 2.18 2.78
N THR A 285 -21.05 3.22 1.96
CA THR A 285 -22.13 4.19 2.17
C THR A 285 -23.45 3.62 1.66
N ALA A 286 -24.57 4.29 1.92
CA ALA A 286 -25.85 3.90 1.32
C ALA A 286 -25.82 3.92 -0.22
N SER A 287 -25.04 4.83 -0.83
CA SER A 287 -24.82 4.87 -2.28
C SER A 287 -23.98 3.68 -2.74
N GLY A 288 -22.84 3.44 -2.07
CA GLY A 288 -21.97 2.31 -2.36
C GLY A 288 -22.66 0.95 -2.25
N GLN A 289 -23.50 0.77 -1.22
CA GLN A 289 -24.29 -0.45 -1.02
C GLN A 289 -25.24 -0.72 -2.19
N LYS A 290 -25.85 0.32 -2.79
CA LYS A 290 -26.76 0.18 -3.93
C LYS A 290 -26.02 -0.27 -5.21
N GLN A 291 -24.75 0.09 -5.34
CA GLN A 291 -23.93 -0.22 -6.53
C GLN A 291 -23.23 -1.59 -6.45
N LEU A 292 -23.19 -2.23 -5.28
CA LEU A 292 -22.53 -3.54 -5.12
C LEU A 292 -22.96 -4.62 -6.12
N PRO A 293 -24.25 -4.82 -6.42
CA PRO A 293 -24.66 -5.82 -7.41
C PRO A 293 -24.06 -5.56 -8.79
N HIS A 294 -24.01 -4.29 -9.20
CA HIS A 294 -23.44 -3.90 -10.49
C HIS A 294 -21.92 -4.09 -10.51
N ILE A 295 -21.24 -3.76 -9.40
CA ILE A 295 -19.81 -4.04 -9.23
C ILE A 295 -19.52 -5.53 -9.30
N GLN A 296 -20.36 -6.34 -8.67
CA GLN A 296 -20.22 -7.79 -8.69
C GLN A 296 -20.42 -8.38 -10.10
N GLU A 297 -21.33 -7.82 -10.89
CA GLU A 297 -21.61 -8.27 -12.25
C GLU A 297 -20.49 -7.89 -13.23
N ALA A 298 -19.92 -6.69 -13.10
CA ALA A 298 -18.87 -6.21 -14.01
C ALA A 298 -17.47 -6.72 -13.65
N SER A 299 -17.18 -6.96 -12.36
CA SER A 299 -15.83 -7.24 -11.91
C SER A 299 -15.30 -8.60 -12.41
N TRP A 300 -14.04 -8.60 -12.83
CA TRP A 300 -13.29 -9.81 -13.18
C TRP A 300 -12.70 -10.53 -11.96
N THR A 301 -12.84 -9.96 -10.76
CA THR A 301 -12.34 -10.55 -9.51
C THR A 301 -13.49 -10.84 -8.56
N THR A 302 -13.27 -11.77 -7.62
CA THR A 302 -14.29 -12.13 -6.66
C THR A 302 -14.52 -10.98 -5.67
N LEU A 303 -15.76 -10.52 -5.56
CA LEU A 303 -16.17 -9.54 -4.57
C LEU A 303 -16.52 -10.23 -3.24
N LEU A 304 -15.88 -9.76 -2.16
CA LEU A 304 -16.14 -10.18 -0.77
C LEU A 304 -16.75 -8.99 -0.02
N THR A 305 -17.97 -9.15 0.47
CA THR A 305 -18.68 -8.09 1.22
C THR A 305 -18.71 -8.36 2.71
N ARG A 306 -18.64 -9.62 3.11
CA ARG A 306 -18.51 -10.09 4.49
C ARG A 306 -17.29 -10.99 4.60
N THR A 307 -16.77 -11.09 5.82
CA THR A 307 -15.68 -12.02 6.15
C THR A 307 -16.09 -13.48 5.93
N GLU A 308 -17.38 -13.78 6.15
CA GLU A 308 -17.97 -15.11 5.98
C GLU A 308 -18.08 -15.51 4.49
N ASP A 309 -18.35 -14.55 3.59
CA ASP A 309 -18.40 -14.78 2.14
C ASP A 309 -17.11 -15.41 1.60
N GLY A 310 -15.98 -15.11 2.24
CA GLY A 310 -14.68 -15.64 1.87
C GLY A 310 -14.60 -17.16 2.04
N TRP A 311 -15.17 -17.70 3.12
CA TRP A 311 -15.14 -19.14 3.42
C TRP A 311 -16.11 -19.92 2.53
N ASP A 312 -17.30 -19.38 2.28
CA ASP A 312 -18.28 -20.01 1.39
C ASP A 312 -17.78 -20.05 -0.06
N LYS A 313 -17.05 -19.01 -0.48
CA LYS A 313 -16.47 -18.92 -1.83
C LYS A 313 -15.09 -19.56 -1.94
N MET A 314 -14.44 -19.96 -0.83
CA MET A 314 -13.06 -20.49 -0.83
C MET A 314 -12.91 -21.69 -1.76
N ASN A 315 -13.91 -22.55 -1.85
CA ASN A 315 -13.87 -23.74 -2.71
C ASN A 315 -13.80 -23.42 -4.21
N LEU A 316 -14.16 -22.20 -4.61
CA LEU A 316 -14.14 -21.73 -6.00
C LEU A 316 -12.84 -21.00 -6.35
N LEU A 317 -11.97 -20.77 -5.37
CA LEU A 317 -10.73 -20.01 -5.53
C LEU A 317 -9.53 -20.95 -5.71
N ASP A 318 -8.53 -20.49 -6.46
CA ASP A 318 -7.24 -21.16 -6.57
C ASP A 318 -6.55 -21.21 -5.19
N ASP A 319 -5.73 -22.24 -4.95
CA ASP A 319 -5.03 -22.46 -3.68
C ASP A 319 -4.15 -21.27 -3.27
N SER A 320 -3.59 -20.54 -4.24
CA SER A 320 -2.87 -19.28 -4.00
C SER A 320 -3.75 -18.21 -3.38
N VAL A 321 -5.01 -18.09 -3.82
CA VAL A 321 -5.99 -17.13 -3.31
C VAL A 321 -6.49 -17.54 -1.94
N LYS A 322 -6.78 -18.83 -1.74
CA LYS A 322 -7.18 -19.38 -0.43
C LYS A 322 -6.14 -19.06 0.63
N MET A 323 -4.87 -19.32 0.31
CA MET A 323 -3.73 -19.04 1.20
C MET A 323 -3.66 -17.56 1.58
N ILE A 324 -3.90 -16.63 0.64
CA ILE A 324 -3.89 -15.18 0.92
C ILE A 324 -5.09 -14.80 1.80
N LEU A 325 -6.29 -15.31 1.49
CA LEU A 325 -7.51 -15.02 2.23
C LEU A 325 -7.47 -15.56 3.68
N GLU A 326 -6.87 -16.73 3.87
CA GLU A 326 -6.60 -17.27 5.21
C GLU A 326 -5.74 -16.30 6.02
N LYS A 327 -4.65 -15.77 5.44
CA LYS A 327 -3.78 -14.80 6.13
C LYS A 327 -4.54 -13.54 6.51
N ASP A 328 -5.32 -12.98 5.59
CA ASP A 328 -6.15 -11.81 5.86
C ASP A 328 -7.17 -12.05 6.98
N THR A 329 -7.73 -13.25 7.05
CA THR A 329 -8.71 -13.62 8.08
C THR A 329 -8.04 -13.83 9.43
N TYR A 330 -7.00 -14.66 9.51
CA TYR A 330 -6.30 -14.95 10.77
C TYR A 330 -5.59 -13.73 11.35
N SER A 331 -4.98 -12.91 10.52
CA SER A 331 -4.26 -11.73 10.98
C SER A 331 -5.19 -10.62 11.44
N SER A 332 -6.44 -10.55 10.96
CA SER A 332 -7.44 -9.61 11.48
C SER A 332 -7.85 -9.87 12.95
N PHE A 333 -7.50 -11.04 13.49
CA PHE A 333 -7.65 -11.37 14.92
C PHE A 333 -6.38 -11.11 15.73
N GLN A 334 -5.23 -10.93 15.08
CA GLN A 334 -3.92 -10.76 15.72
C GLN A 334 -3.41 -9.31 15.68
N LEU A 335 -3.82 -8.52 14.68
CA LEU A 335 -3.44 -7.14 14.42
C LEU A 335 -4.66 -6.21 14.56
#